data_AF-A0A3M0YNQ5-F1
#
_entry.id   AF-A0A3M0YNQ5-F1
#
_cell.length_a   1.000
_cell.length_b   1.000
_cell.length_c   1.000
_cell.angle_alpha   90.00
_cell.angle_beta   90.00
_cell.angle_gamma   90.00
#
_symmetry.space_group_name_H-M   'P 1'
#
loop_
_entity.id
_entity.type
_entity.pdbx_description
1 polymer ?
#
loop_
_entity_poly.entity_id
_entity_poly.type
_entity_poly.pdbx_seq_one_letter_code
_entity_poly.pdbx_strand_id
1 'polypeptide(L)' 'AEAVIEAAAAFGIEARIVGRVEAADHNEVVIEGEGGTHVYS' A
#
# COMPACT_ATOMS: atom_id res chain seq x y z
N ALA A 1 10.32 -6.73 0.16
CA ALA A 1 9.84 -5.44 -0.40
C ALA A 1 10.99 -4.65 -1.00
N GLU A 2 12.10 -4.52 -0.28
CA GLU A 2 13.30 -3.77 -0.67
C GLU A 2 13.80 -4.07 -2.09
N ALA A 3 13.98 -5.35 -2.45
CA ALA A 3 14.41 -5.74 -3.80
C ALA A 3 13.49 -5.24 -4.94
N VAL A 4 12.18 -5.09 -4.70
CA VAL A 4 11.23 -4.58 -5.70
C VAL A 4 11.33 -3.05 -5.82
N ILE A 5 11.54 -2.37 -4.70
CA ILE A 5 11.74 -0.92 -4.66
C ILE A 5 13.04 -0.56 -5.37
N GLU A 6 14.12 -1.29 -5.11
CA GLU A 6 15.41 -1.11 -5.81
C GLU A 6 15.30 -1.34 -7.31
N ALA A 7 14.56 -2.37 -7.74
CA ALA A 7 14.30 -2.61 -9.15
C ALA A 7 13.54 -1.43 -9.80
N ALA A 8 12.53 -0.86 -9.13
CA ALA A 8 11.79 0.30 -9.63
C ALA A 8 12.69 1.54 -9.78
N ALA A 9 13.60 1.78 -8.83
CA ALA A 9 14.55 2.88 -8.89
C ALA A 9 15.48 2.80 -10.11
N ALA A 10 15.87 1.58 -10.54
CA ALA A 10 16.67 1.39 -11.75
C ALA A 10 15.95 1.83 -13.04
N PHE A 11 14.62 1.86 -13.03
CA PHE A 11 13.79 2.38 -14.12
C PHE A 11 13.38 3.86 -13.92
N GLY A 12 13.90 4.52 -12.89
CA GLY A 12 13.52 5.90 -12.54
C GLY A 12 12.10 6.02 -11.99
N ILE A 13 11.54 4.93 -11.45
CA ILE A 13 10.18 4.90 -10.90
C ILE A 13 10.28 4.98 -9.37
N GLU A 14 9.57 5.95 -8.78
CA GLU A 14 9.43 6.04 -7.33
C GLU A 14 8.54 4.91 -6.81
N ALA A 15 9.01 4.19 -5.79
CA ALA A 15 8.27 3.12 -5.16
C ALA A 15 8.46 3.14 -3.64
N ARG A 16 7.40 2.82 -2.90
CA ARG A 16 7.40 2.62 -1.46
C ARG A 16 6.31 1.65 -1.04
N ILE A 17 6.41 1.09 0.15
CA ILE A 17 5.31 0.34 0.76
C ILE A 17 4.23 1.32 1.18
N VAL A 18 3.01 1.16 0.67
CA VAL A 18 1.88 2.05 0.97
C VAL A 18 0.87 1.44 1.95
N GLY A 19 1.04 0.17 2.32
CA GLY A 19 0.12 -0.52 3.21
C GLY A 19 0.53 -1.95 3.47
N ARG A 20 -0.36 -2.69 4.10
CA ARG A 20 -0.21 -4.11 4.43
C ARG A 20 -1.54 -4.83 4.29
N VAL A 21 -1.48 -6.15 4.27
CA VAL A 21 -2.66 -7.03 4.28
C VAL A 21 -2.73 -7.71 5.64
N GLU A 22 -3.93 -7.78 6.21
CA GLU A 22 -4.21 -8.41 7.48
C GLU A 22 -5.35 -9.44 7.32
N ALA A 23 -5.44 -10.39 8.26
CA ALA A 23 -6.55 -11.33 8.28
C ALA A 23 -7.82 -10.63 8.77
N ALA A 24 -8.94 -10.89 8.10
CA ALA A 24 -10.24 -10.33 8.45
C ALA A 24 -11.35 -11.35 8.17
N ASP A 25 -12.50 -11.20 8.84
CA ASP A 25 -13.66 -12.08 8.65
C ASP A 25 -14.33 -11.90 7.28
N HIS A 26 -14.11 -10.76 6.64
CA HIS A 26 -14.59 -10.41 5.30
C HIS A 26 -13.60 -9.49 4.59
N ASN A 27 -13.79 -9.30 3.28
CA ASN A 27 -12.94 -8.41 2.50
C ASN A 27 -13.23 -6.95 2.88
N GLU A 28 -12.17 -6.21 3.20
CA GLU A 28 -12.24 -4.78 3.52
C GLU A 28 -10.99 -4.07 2.98
N VAL A 29 -11.16 -2.83 2.53
CA VAL A 29 -10.07 -1.92 2.14
C VAL A 29 -10.17 -0.64 2.96
N VAL A 30 -9.13 -0.37 3.75
CA VAL A 30 -9.00 0.86 4.53
C VAL A 30 -7.94 1.76 3.87
N ILE A 31 -8.33 3.01 3.56
CA ILE A 31 -7.45 4.02 2.97
C ILE A 31 -7.28 5.16 3.98
N GLU A 32 -6.04 5.38 4.42
CA GLU A 32 -5.66 6.50 5.27
C GLU A 32 -4.98 7.58 4.43
N GLY A 33 -5.57 8.77 4.38
CA GLY A 33 -5.03 9.91 3.64
C GLY A 33 -5.16 11.23 4.41
N GLU A 34 -4.76 12.33 3.78
CA GLU A 34 -4.81 13.67 4.39
C GLU A 34 -6.22 14.10 4.83
N GLY A 35 -7.26 13.56 4.17
CA GLY A 35 -8.67 13.80 4.50
C GLY A 35 -9.25 12.89 5.58
N GLY A 36 -8.44 12.01 6.19
CA GLY A 36 -8.87 11.01 7.17
C GLY A 36 -8.91 9.59 6.63
N THR A 37 -9.61 8.72 7.35
CA THR A 37 -9.71 7.29 7.05
C THR A 37 -11.02 6.98 6.31
N HIS A 38 -10.91 6.26 5.20
CA HIS A 38 -12.05 5.79 4.39
C HIS A 38 -12.06 4.25 4.34
N VAL A 39 -13.25 3.64 4.48
CA VAL A 39 -13.42 2.18 4.54
C VAL A 39 -14.37 1.71 3.44
N TYR A 40 -13.98 0.64 2.73
CA TYR A 40 -14.73 0.03 1.63
C TYR A 40 -14.86 -1.48 1.89
N SER A 41 -16.06 -2.05 1.70
CA SER A 41 -16.39 -3.48 1.90
C SER A 41 -17.24 -4.04 0.76
#